data_AF-A0A8J5VAW8-F1
#
_entry.id   AF-A0A8J5VAW8-F1
#
_cell.length_a   1.000
_cell.length_b   1.000
_cell.length_c   1.000
_cell.angle_alpha   90.00
_cell.angle_beta   90.00
_cell.angle_gamma   90.00
#
_symmetry.space_group_name_H-M   'P 1'
#
loop_
_entity.id
_entity.type
_entity.pdbx_description
1 polymer ?
#
loop_
_entity_poly.entity_id
_entity_poly.type
_entity_poly.pdbx_seq_one_letter_code
_entity_poly.pdbx_strand_id
1 'polypeptide(L)'
;MHSTISQAISIGEQMKAKFILLTHFSQRYSKMPRIPEDDEKFNSNSIGIAFDNMQFNLAELTLLPLFYPALKLIFSEYCYQLESKAQRRLFKQQQQQQQQQQNEKLNHNVQHQKN
;
A
#
# COMPACT_ATOMS: atom_id res chain seq x y z
N MET A 1 4.27 15.78 -7.00
CA MET A 1 3.34 14.66 -7.31
C MET A 1 4.09 13.36 -7.07
N HIS A 2 3.50 12.35 -6.42
CA HIS A 2 4.13 11.05 -6.13
C HIS A 2 3.18 9.89 -6.47
N SER A 3 3.71 8.74 -6.85
CA SER A 3 2.95 7.52 -7.11
C SER A 3 2.67 6.75 -5.81
N THR A 4 1.55 6.02 -5.78
CA THR A 4 1.34 4.98 -4.77
C THR A 4 2.12 3.71 -5.13
N ILE A 5 2.31 2.81 -4.17
CA ILE A 5 2.97 1.51 -4.38
C ILE A 5 2.27 0.72 -5.48
N SER A 6 0.94 0.58 -5.39
CA SER A 6 0.15 -0.16 -6.38
C SER A 6 0.23 0.46 -7.79
N GLN A 7 0.28 1.80 -7.89
CA GLN A 7 0.47 2.48 -9.17
C GLN A 7 1.84 2.16 -9.78
N ALA A 8 2.90 2.22 -8.98
CA ALA A 8 4.25 1.91 -9.45
C ALA A 8 4.37 0.46 -9.93
N ILE A 9 3.79 -0.49 -9.18
CA ILE A 9 3.79 -1.91 -9.56
C ILE A 9 3.00 -2.11 -10.86
N SER A 10 1.80 -1.55 -10.96
CA SER A 10 0.94 -1.71 -12.14
C SER A 10 1.62 -1.19 -13.42
N ILE A 11 2.35 -0.07 -13.35
CA ILE A 11 3.13 0.42 -14.49
C ILE A 11 4.29 -0.52 -14.81
N GLY A 12 5.01 -1.04 -13.82
CA GLY A 12 6.08 -2.02 -14.03
C GLY A 12 5.59 -3.32 -14.71
N GLU A 13 4.41 -3.80 -14.34
CA GLU A 13 3.76 -4.94 -14.98
C GLU A 13 3.35 -4.64 -16.43
N GLN A 14 2.76 -3.47 -16.69
CA GLN A 14 2.41 -3.03 -18.05
C GLN A 14 3.64 -2.89 -18.95
N MET A 15 4.76 -2.44 -18.38
CA MET A 15 6.07 -2.39 -19.04
C MET A 15 6.67 -3.78 -19.30
N LYS A 16 6.08 -4.85 -18.76
CA LYS A 16 6.63 -6.22 -18.76
C LYS A 16 8.04 -6.26 -18.16
N ALA A 17 8.26 -5.49 -17.10
CA ALA A 17 9.54 -5.47 -16.40
C ALA A 17 9.82 -6.85 -15.80
N LYS A 18 11.06 -7.33 -15.92
CA LYS A 18 11.48 -8.61 -15.32
C LYS A 18 11.47 -8.56 -13.79
N PHE A 19 11.73 -7.38 -13.24
CA PHE A 19 11.75 -7.11 -11.81
C PHE A 19 11.41 -5.64 -11.56
N ILE A 20 10.67 -5.37 -10.50
CA ILE A 20 10.22 -4.03 -10.11
C ILE A 20 10.88 -3.70 -8.77
N LEU A 21 11.83 -2.76 -8.77
CA LEU A 21 12.44 -2.25 -7.55
C LEU A 21 11.78 -0.93 -7.16
N LEU A 22 11.10 -0.93 -6.02
CA LEU A 22 10.42 0.23 -5.45
C LEU A 22 11.40 1.03 -4.59
N THR A 23 11.45 2.35 -4.79
CA THR A 23 12.32 3.28 -4.06
C THR A 23 11.62 4.62 -3.82
N HIS A 24 12.30 5.55 -3.17
CA HIS A 24 11.82 6.91 -2.88
C HIS A 24 10.52 6.90 -2.05
N PHE A 25 10.57 6.24 -0.89
CA PHE A 25 9.44 6.19 0.03
C PHE A 25 9.34 7.46 0.86
N SER A 26 8.12 7.87 1.21
CA SER A 26 7.94 8.93 2.20
C SER A 26 8.55 8.51 3.55
N GLN A 27 9.11 9.46 4.29
CA GLN A 27 9.72 9.22 5.60
C GLN A 27 8.80 8.50 6.61
N ARG A 28 7.48 8.58 6.43
CA ARG A 28 6.51 7.85 7.25
C ARG A 28 6.62 6.33 7.14
N TYR A 29 7.30 5.83 6.11
CA TYR A 29 7.59 4.41 5.83
C TYR A 29 9.10 4.10 5.93
N SER A 30 9.87 4.94 6.64
CA SER A 30 11.34 4.91 6.63
C SER A 30 11.97 3.62 7.15
N LYS A 31 11.26 2.82 7.95
CA LYS A 31 11.80 1.55 8.47
C LYS A 31 11.40 0.35 7.62
N MET A 32 10.13 0.28 7.21
CA MET A 32 9.60 -0.83 6.43
C MET A 32 8.33 -0.36 5.71
N PRO A 33 8.35 -0.19 4.38
CA PRO A 33 7.14 0.07 3.61
C PRO A 33 6.26 -1.18 3.56
N ARG A 34 4.95 -0.98 3.33
CA ARG A 34 4.01 -2.09 3.22
C ARG A 34 4.32 -2.88 1.93
N ILE A 35 4.68 -4.15 2.11
CA ILE A 35 5.00 -5.05 1.00
C ILE A 35 3.70 -5.68 0.50
N PRO A 36 3.47 -5.78 -0.82
CA PRO A 36 2.32 -6.46 -1.40
C PRO A 36 2.42 -8.00 -1.35
N GLU A 37 3.16 -8.59 -0.40
CA GLU A 37 3.28 -10.06 -0.28
C GLU A 37 1.92 -10.74 -0.10
N ASP A 38 0.99 -10.08 0.58
CA ASP A 38 -0.35 -10.61 0.86
C ASP A 38 -1.40 -10.13 -0.16
N ASP A 39 -0.98 -9.43 -1.21
CA ASP A 39 -1.87 -8.94 -2.26
C ASP A 39 -1.76 -9.86 -3.49
N GLU A 40 -2.68 -10.82 -3.60
CA GLU A 40 -2.73 -11.79 -4.70
C GLU A 40 -2.77 -11.15 -6.10
N LYS A 41 -3.04 -9.84 -6.18
CA LYS A 41 -3.03 -9.08 -7.42
C LYS A 41 -1.65 -8.93 -8.04
N PHE A 42 -0.58 -9.11 -7.28
CA PHE A 42 0.78 -8.83 -7.74
C PHE A 42 1.69 -10.04 -7.60
N ASN A 43 2.61 -10.22 -8.55
CA ASN A 43 3.65 -11.25 -8.44
C ASN A 43 4.75 -10.80 -7.47
N SER A 44 4.58 -11.11 -6.19
CA SER A 44 5.50 -10.70 -5.11
C SER A 44 6.95 -11.17 -5.31
N ASN A 45 7.19 -12.24 -6.07
CA ASN A 45 8.55 -12.75 -6.35
C ASN A 45 9.37 -11.84 -7.28
N SER A 46 8.70 -10.92 -7.98
CA SER A 46 9.32 -9.98 -8.93
C SER A 46 9.36 -8.54 -8.41
N ILE A 47 9.04 -8.33 -7.14
CA ILE A 47 8.93 -7.01 -6.53
C ILE A 47 9.91 -6.90 -5.37
N GLY A 48 10.73 -5.86 -5.40
CA GLY A 48 11.68 -5.52 -4.35
C GLY A 48 11.45 -4.11 -3.81
N ILE A 49 11.97 -3.87 -2.61
CA ILE A 49 12.02 -2.60 -1.91
C ILE A 49 13.49 -2.28 -1.69
N ALA A 50 13.89 -1.09 -2.15
CA ALA A 50 15.21 -0.55 -1.90
C ALA A 50 15.29 0.05 -0.49
N PHE A 51 16.44 -0.14 0.15
CA PHE A 51 16.81 0.53 1.39
C PHE A 51 18.02 1.41 1.15
N ASP A 52 18.18 2.45 1.98
CA ASP A 52 19.36 3.30 1.92
C ASP A 52 20.62 2.45 2.10
N ASN A 53 21.65 2.75 1.31
CA ASN A 53 22.93 2.05 1.31
C ASN A 53 22.87 0.57 0.89
N MET A 54 21.75 0.09 0.37
CA MET A 54 21.66 -1.26 -0.19
C MET A 54 22.55 -1.41 -1.43
N GLN A 55 23.33 -2.50 -1.49
CA GLN A 55 24.15 -2.88 -2.63
C GLN A 55 23.79 -4.31 -3.05
N PHE A 56 23.56 -4.52 -4.34
CA PHE A 56 23.28 -5.84 -4.91
C PHE A 56 23.66 -5.85 -6.39
N ASN A 57 23.89 -7.05 -6.91
CA ASN A 57 23.96 -7.30 -8.34
C ASN A 57 22.54 -7.49 -8.90
N LEU A 58 22.31 -7.15 -10.17
CA LEU A 58 20.99 -7.34 -10.79
C LEU A 58 20.50 -8.80 -10.76
N ALA A 59 21.43 -9.76 -10.78
CA ALA A 59 21.10 -11.19 -10.64
C ALA A 59 20.52 -11.54 -9.26
N GLU A 60 20.87 -10.77 -8.22
CA GLU A 60 20.47 -11.00 -6.83
C GLU A 60 19.11 -10.39 -6.50
N LEU A 61 18.52 -9.58 -7.39
CA LEU A 61 17.23 -8.94 -7.15
C LEU A 61 16.13 -9.95 -6.78
N THR A 62 16.16 -11.12 -7.38
CA THR A 62 15.21 -12.22 -7.10
C THR A 62 15.34 -12.79 -5.69
N LEU A 63 16.44 -12.52 -4.99
CA LEU A 63 16.67 -12.92 -3.61
C LEU A 63 16.03 -11.94 -2.61
N LEU A 64 15.75 -10.69 -3.01
CA LEU A 64 15.22 -9.66 -2.11
C LEU A 64 13.95 -10.09 -1.36
N PRO A 65 12.94 -10.70 -2.01
CA PRO A 65 11.72 -11.15 -1.33
C PRO A 65 11.99 -12.14 -0.18
N LEU A 66 13.07 -12.93 -0.26
CA LEU A 66 13.42 -13.94 0.74
C LEU A 66 13.82 -13.32 2.09
N PHE A 67 14.26 -12.06 2.11
CA PHE A 67 14.65 -11.36 3.34
C PHE A 67 13.47 -10.74 4.09
N TYR A 68 12.33 -10.55 3.43
CA TYR A 68 11.21 -9.82 4.00
C TYR A 68 10.56 -10.45 5.23
N PRO A 69 10.44 -11.78 5.36
CA PRO A 69 9.98 -12.39 6.61
C PRO A 69 10.86 -11.99 7.80
N ALA A 70 12.19 -11.98 7.63
CA ALA A 70 13.12 -11.57 8.67
C ALA A 70 13.04 -10.07 8.97
N LEU A 71 12.96 -9.22 7.95
CA LEU A 71 12.81 -7.77 8.12
C LEU A 71 11.49 -7.41 8.82
N LYS A 72 10.39 -8.08 8.46
CA LYS A 72 9.09 -7.90 9.12
C LYS A 72 9.16 -8.25 10.60
N LEU A 73 9.93 -9.29 10.98
CA LEU A 73 10.12 -9.65 12.38
C LEU A 73 10.92 -8.58 13.13
N ILE A 74 12.04 -8.12 12.56
CA ILE A 74 12.89 -7.07 13.13
C ILE A 74 12.10 -5.77 13.33
N PHE A 75 11.23 -5.41 12.38
CA PHE A 75 10.42 -4.19 12.42
C PHE A 75 8.97 -4.42 12.84
N SER A 76 8.67 -5.53 13.53
CA SER A 76 7.31 -5.96 13.86
C SER A 76 6.50 -4.90 14.61
N GLU A 77 7.08 -4.27 15.62
CA GLU A 77 6.44 -3.18 16.38
C GLU A 77 6.08 -2.00 15.46
N TYR A 78 6.97 -1.63 14.56
CA TYR A 78 6.75 -0.54 13.62
C TYR A 78 5.66 -0.88 12.59
N CYS A 79 5.69 -2.10 12.05
CA CYS A 79 4.66 -2.61 11.15
C CYS A 79 3.28 -2.56 11.83
N TYR A 80 3.19 -3.03 13.08
CA TYR A 80 1.95 -2.99 13.86
C TYR A 80 1.43 -1.56 14.07
N GLN A 81 2.31 -0.61 14.39
CA GLN A 81 1.94 0.79 14.55
C GLN A 81 1.43 1.42 13.25
N LEU A 82 2.05 1.09 12.10
CA LEU A 82 1.61 1.54 10.80
C LEU A 82 0.24 0.98 10.44
N GLU A 83 0.03 -0.32 10.66
CA GLU A 83 -1.23 -1.00 10.39
C GLU A 83 -2.37 -0.45 11.25
N SER A 84 -2.13 -0.27 12.55
CA SER A 84 -3.08 0.37 13.46
C SER A 84 -3.48 1.78 13.00
N LYS A 85 -2.52 2.57 12.49
CA LYS A 85 -2.79 3.91 11.93
C LYS A 85 -3.61 3.81 10.63
N ALA A 86 -3.32 2.83 9.78
CA ALA A 86 -4.07 2.60 8.54
C ALA A 86 -5.52 2.21 8.83
N GLN A 87 -5.76 1.27 9.75
CA GLN A 87 -7.09 0.84 10.17
C GLN A 87 -7.91 2.01 10.74
N ARG A 88 -7.31 2.85 11.60
CA ARG A 88 -7.97 4.06 12.12
C ARG A 88 -8.38 5.03 11.02
N ARG A 89 -7.60 5.15 9.94
CA ARG A 89 -7.94 6.00 8.79
C ARG A 89 -9.12 5.41 8.00
N LEU A 90 -9.09 4.10 7.74
CA LEU A 90 -10.18 3.40 7.05
C LEU A 90 -11.50 3.54 7.82
N PHE A 91 -11.49 3.33 9.14
CA PHE A 91 -12.69 3.46 9.97
C PHE A 91 -13.28 4.88 9.93
N LYS A 92 -12.43 5.92 9.95
CA LYS A 92 -12.89 7.31 9.82
C LYS A 92 -13.50 7.59 8.45
N GLN A 93 -12.90 7.06 7.38
CA GLN A 93 -13.42 7.21 6.01
C GLN A 93 -14.76 6.51 5.84
N GLN A 94 -14.91 5.29 6.35
CA GLN A 94 -16.16 4.53 6.30
C GLN A 94 -17.29 5.25 7.03
N GLN A 95 -17.04 5.80 8.23
CA GLN A 95 -18.05 6.56 8.96
C GLN A 95 -18.50 7.82 8.21
N GLN A 96 -17.56 8.55 7.60
CA GLN A 96 -17.89 9.73 6.79
C GLN A 96 -18.72 9.36 5.57
N GLN A 97 -18.39 8.27 4.87
CA GLN A 97 -19.17 7.78 3.73
C GLN A 97 -20.57 7.34 4.14
N GLN A 98 -20.73 6.67 5.28
CA GLN A 98 -22.06 6.28 5.79
C GLN A 98 -22.92 7.49 6.14
N GLN A 99 -22.35 8.52 6.78
CA GLN A 99 -23.08 9.76 7.06
C GLN A 99 -23.48 10.50 5.78
N GLN A 100 -22.59 10.56 4.78
CA GLN A 100 -22.91 11.18 3.48
C GLN A 100 -24.05 10.45 2.79
N GLN A 101 -24.02 9.11 2.73
CA GLN A 101 -25.08 8.31 2.13
C GLN A 101 -26.42 8.44 2.86
N GLN A 102 -26.41 8.56 4.20
CA GLN A 102 -27.64 8.81 4.96
C GLN A 102 -28.22 10.19 4.65
N ASN A 103 -27.37 11.23 4.58
CA ASN A 103 -27.79 12.58 4.25
C ASN A 103 -28.34 12.68 2.81
N GLU A 104 -27.72 12.00 1.85
CA GLU A 104 -28.21 11.94 0.46
C GLU A 104 -29.59 11.27 0.36
N LYS A 105 -29.81 10.15 1.08
CA LYS A 105 -31.11 9.47 1.14
C LYS A 105 -32.19 10.33 1.80
N LEU A 106 -31.85 11.04 2.88
CA LEU A 106 -32.75 11.99 3.55
C LEU A 106 -33.17 13.11 2.60
N ASN A 107 -32.22 13.72 1.90
CA ASN A 107 -32.50 14.80 0.95
C ASN A 107 -33.37 14.32 -0.23
N HIS A 108 -33.11 13.13 -0.77
CA HIS A 108 -33.89 12.58 -1.88
C HIS A 108 -35.35 12.27 -1.50
N ASN A 109 -35.58 11.76 -0.27
CA ASN A 109 -36.94 11.54 0.25
C ASN A 109 -37.72 12.84 0.50
N VAL A 110 -37.04 13.90 0.98
CA VAL A 110 -37.69 15.21 1.19
C VAL A 110 -38.11 15.86 -0.14
N GLN A 111 -37.36 15.62 -1.23
CA GLN A 111 -37.74 16.12 -2.55
C GLN A 111 -38.97 15.42 -3.13
N HIS A 112 -39.15 14.12 -2.88
CA HIS A 112 -40.32 13.37 -3.35
C HIS A 112 -41.61 13.61 -2.57
N GLN A 113 -41.53 14.11 -1.32
CA GLN A 113 -42.72 14.45 -0.52
C GLN A 113 -43.27 15.86 -0.78
N LYS A 114 -42.62 16.66 -1.63
CA LYS A 114 -43.02 18.05 -1.95
C LYS A 114 -43.72 18.22 -3.32
N ASN A 115 -43.94 17.12 -4.05
CA ASN A 115 -44.78 17.07 -5.25
C ASN A 115 -46.05 16.24 -4.99
#